data_AF-A0A3D2NIN2-F1
#
_entry.id   AF-A0A3D2NIN2-F1
#
_cell.length_a   1.000
_cell.length_b   1.000
_cell.length_c   1.000
_cell.angle_alpha   90.00
_cell.angle_beta   90.00
_cell.angle_gamma   90.00
#
_symmetry.space_group_name_H-M   'P 1'
#
loop_
_entity.id
_entity.type
_entity.pdbx_description
1 polymer ?
#
loop_
_entity_poly.entity_id
_entity_poly.type
_entity_poly.pdbx_seq_one_letter_code
_entity_poly.pdbx_strand_id
1 'polypeptide(L)'
;MAWRLLGSQLAYEGFVRVHRDTYELPDGSISEWDVQTQSDTVAVVAFTPEFDVVVFEQFRVGPARAVLELPGGAVDAGETPLDAGIRELEEETGYRPVDVFSAGSEWSGAGSTRRKHVLIAVGCERIGTPTWGDHEMGVVRVLAASDLLPHLLGGDLSDAGEALRGLHVFAGADVAGALRDAQQRVIELLTPRLMPAPPADEWSRRVAEMWDSADEDRPAELRAEMAALVGERADGDPDALFERASVEDFLGEEEAAIPLYRAALDAGLAGRRRTEAQIQLASSLRNVGDASGAMAVLRRVDDADPLAPAARAFLALALHDDDKPTPALRTALGELAPHLPAYRRAVRGYARDLPSRRRIRAIAVGLLVRDGWVLAEQYGDIAGDGFLRAPGGGIDVGERAVDAMHREIREELGASLTDAALWEIVENIYDRPGHVGHEIAYVFGIRSTELEALARSDRIDVLDGDTSVGWYRIADLRAARVPFYPVGMLDLAERRG
;
A
#
# COMPACT_ATOMS: atom_id res chain seq x y z
N MET A 1 16.53 41.71 5.78
CA MET A 1 15.69 42.09 4.61
C MET A 1 14.42 42.81 5.06
N ALA A 2 14.49 43.74 6.02
CA ALA A 2 13.32 44.50 6.44
C ALA A 2 13.26 45.80 5.63
N TRP A 3 12.09 46.11 5.06
CA TRP A 3 11.83 47.37 4.38
C TRP A 3 11.24 48.35 5.39
N ARG A 4 11.55 49.65 5.26
CA ARG A 4 11.05 50.66 6.20
C ARG A 4 9.90 51.42 5.56
N LEU A 5 8.72 51.37 6.17
CA LEU A 5 7.58 52.19 5.77
C LEU A 5 7.93 53.67 6.01
N LEU A 6 7.89 54.47 4.95
CA LEU A 6 8.15 55.91 4.97
C LEU A 6 6.84 56.72 5.03
N GLY A 7 5.76 56.21 4.44
CA GLY A 7 4.46 56.87 4.43
C GLY A 7 3.35 55.97 3.89
N SER A 8 2.11 56.29 4.26
CA SER A 8 0.91 55.61 3.77
C SER A 8 -0.17 56.66 3.48
N GLN A 9 -0.78 56.58 2.30
CA GLN A 9 -1.84 57.49 1.87
C GLN A 9 -3.04 56.69 1.36
N LEU A 10 -4.26 57.07 1.78
CA LEU A 10 -5.48 56.49 1.20
C LEU A 10 -5.58 56.85 -0.29
N ALA A 11 -5.54 55.84 -1.15
CA ALA A 11 -5.58 55.98 -2.61
C ALA A 11 -6.98 55.72 -3.17
N TYR A 12 -7.74 54.83 -2.53
CA TYR A 12 -9.12 54.49 -2.92
C TYR A 12 -9.94 54.04 -1.70
N GLU A 13 -11.21 54.46 -1.66
CA GLU A 13 -12.18 54.07 -0.65
C GLU A 13 -13.53 53.78 -1.31
N GLY A 14 -13.94 52.51 -1.25
CA GLY A 14 -15.23 51.99 -1.73
C GLY A 14 -15.58 50.71 -0.97
N PHE A 15 -16.07 49.67 -1.67
CA PHE A 15 -16.27 48.34 -1.05
C PHE A 15 -14.95 47.76 -0.50
N VAL A 16 -13.84 48.12 -1.13
CA VAL A 16 -12.48 47.84 -0.63
C VAL A 16 -11.77 49.16 -0.34
N ARG A 17 -10.84 49.16 0.63
CA ARG A 17 -9.91 50.28 0.86
C ARG A 17 -8.53 49.92 0.35
N VAL A 18 -7.88 50.88 -0.31
CA VAL A 18 -6.52 50.73 -0.85
C VAL A 18 -5.67 51.91 -0.41
N HIS A 19 -4.56 51.62 0.24
CA HIS A 19 -3.53 52.57 0.59
C HIS A 19 -2.38 52.49 -0.42
N ARG A 20 -1.76 53.64 -0.71
CA ARG A 20 -0.46 53.70 -1.36
C ARG A 20 0.60 53.87 -0.27
N ASP A 21 1.36 52.82 -0.05
CA ASP A 21 2.45 52.78 0.92
C ASP A 21 3.79 53.02 0.22
N THR A 22 4.61 53.91 0.76
CA THR A 22 5.96 54.20 0.29
C THR A 22 6.97 53.51 1.22
N TYR A 23 7.83 52.66 0.65
CA TYR A 23 8.86 51.93 1.39
C TYR A 23 10.27 52.32 0.94
N GLU A 24 11.19 52.37 1.91
CA GLU A 24 12.64 52.32 1.65
C GLU A 24 13.11 50.86 1.67
N LEU A 25 13.74 50.44 0.59
CA LEU A 25 14.28 49.10 0.39
C LEU A 25 15.66 48.97 1.05
N PRO A 26 16.17 47.73 1.25
CA PRO A 26 17.46 47.50 1.90
C PRO A 26 18.67 48.13 1.19
N ASP A 27 18.56 48.44 -0.10
CA ASP A 27 19.59 49.12 -0.90
C ASP A 27 19.48 50.65 -0.85
N GLY A 28 18.52 51.19 -0.08
CA GLY A 28 18.23 52.62 0.03
C GLY A 28 17.33 53.18 -1.07
N SER A 29 16.90 52.35 -2.04
CA SER A 29 15.92 52.78 -3.05
C SER A 29 14.53 52.95 -2.43
N ILE A 30 13.68 53.78 -3.06
CA ILE A 30 12.31 54.05 -2.63
C ILE A 30 11.34 53.45 -3.63
N SER A 31 10.28 52.78 -3.15
CA SER A 31 9.27 52.14 -3.97
C SER A 31 7.87 52.34 -3.37
N GLU A 32 6.85 52.43 -4.23
CA GLU A 32 5.45 52.59 -3.86
C GLU A 32 4.65 51.31 -4.14
N TRP A 33 3.74 50.97 -3.24
CA TRP A 33 2.94 49.75 -3.28
C TRP A 33 1.49 50.06 -2.95
N ASP A 34 0.56 49.50 -3.74
CA ASP A 34 -0.87 49.56 -3.42
C ASP A 34 -1.21 48.39 -2.48
N VAL A 35 -1.69 48.72 -1.28
CA VAL A 35 -1.97 47.78 -0.18
C VAL A 35 -3.46 47.82 0.14
N GLN A 36 -4.13 46.67 0.01
CA GLN A 36 -5.55 46.52 0.33
C GLN A 36 -5.76 46.35 1.84
N THR A 37 -6.59 47.22 2.44
CA THR A 37 -6.93 47.20 3.86
C THR A 37 -8.40 46.84 4.06
N GLN A 38 -8.65 45.70 4.69
CA GLN A 38 -10.01 45.18 4.97
C GLN A 38 -10.00 44.48 6.33
N SER A 39 -11.18 44.31 6.91
CA SER A 39 -11.36 43.50 8.12
C SER A 39 -10.95 42.06 7.86
N ASP A 40 -10.47 41.40 8.91
CA ASP A 40 -10.23 39.96 8.87
C ASP A 40 -11.54 39.21 8.60
N THR A 41 -11.41 38.00 8.08
CA THR A 41 -12.54 37.15 7.70
C THR A 41 -12.36 35.76 8.31
N VAL A 42 -13.45 35.01 8.43
CA VAL A 42 -13.43 33.62 8.87
C VAL A 42 -14.32 32.78 7.97
N ALA A 43 -13.84 31.60 7.58
CA ALA A 43 -14.59 30.58 6.87
C ALA A 43 -14.67 29.29 7.70
N VAL A 44 -15.77 28.56 7.59
CA VAL A 44 -16.04 27.37 8.40
C VAL A 44 -16.28 26.15 7.51
N VAL A 45 -15.46 25.11 7.66
CA VAL A 45 -15.78 23.79 7.11
C VAL A 45 -16.69 23.09 8.12
N ALA A 46 -17.99 23.10 7.84
CA ALA A 46 -19.02 22.63 8.75
C ALA A 46 -19.51 21.22 8.39
N PHE A 47 -19.18 20.25 9.24
CA PHE A 47 -19.64 18.86 9.13
C PHE A 47 -20.88 18.63 9.98
N THR A 48 -21.93 18.09 9.36
CA THR A 48 -23.15 17.59 10.01
C THR A 48 -22.87 16.31 10.83
N PRO A 49 -23.82 15.80 11.65
CA PRO A 49 -23.68 14.50 12.31
C PRO A 49 -23.46 13.34 11.34
N GLU A 50 -24.09 13.39 10.17
CA GLU A 50 -23.90 12.43 9.07
C GLU A 50 -22.56 12.62 8.36
N PHE A 51 -21.88 13.74 8.65
CA PHE A 51 -20.61 14.21 8.07
C PHE A 51 -20.72 14.60 6.60
N ASP A 52 -21.90 15.03 6.20
CA ASP A 52 -22.06 15.88 5.04
C ASP A 52 -21.60 17.30 5.36
N VAL A 53 -21.22 18.05 4.34
CA VAL A 53 -20.62 19.39 4.45
C VAL A 53 -21.65 20.45 4.10
N VAL A 54 -21.86 21.39 5.01
CA VAL A 54 -22.71 22.56 4.77
C VAL A 54 -21.92 23.58 3.98
N VAL A 55 -22.47 24.01 2.84
CA VAL A 55 -21.92 25.06 1.99
C VAL A 55 -23.01 26.05 1.61
N PHE A 56 -22.60 27.24 1.19
CA PHE A 56 -23.49 28.32 0.79
C PHE A 56 -23.26 28.69 -0.67
N GLU A 57 -24.32 28.65 -1.48
CA GLU A 57 -24.29 29.04 -2.88
C GLU A 57 -24.75 30.49 -3.02
N GLN A 58 -23.87 31.38 -3.46
CA GLN A 58 -24.21 32.80 -3.61
C GLN A 58 -23.70 33.40 -4.91
N PHE A 59 -24.40 34.43 -5.40
CA PHE A 59 -23.97 35.16 -6.58
C PHE A 59 -22.80 36.08 -6.24
N ARG A 60 -21.63 35.80 -6.82
CA ARG A 60 -20.45 36.66 -6.66
C ARG A 60 -20.27 37.55 -7.89
N VAL A 61 -20.26 38.86 -7.67
CA VAL A 61 -20.19 39.87 -8.74
C VAL A 61 -18.86 39.83 -9.50
N GLY A 62 -17.76 39.41 -8.87
CA GLY A 62 -16.44 39.28 -9.50
C GLY A 62 -16.43 38.28 -10.66
N PRO A 63 -16.76 37.00 -10.42
CA PRO A 63 -16.91 36.00 -11.48
C PRO A 63 -18.26 36.08 -12.23
N ALA A 64 -19.18 36.94 -11.80
CA ALA A 64 -20.51 37.15 -12.39
C ALA A 64 -21.36 35.87 -12.53
N ARG A 65 -21.26 34.97 -11.55
CA ARG A 65 -22.01 33.71 -11.47
C ARG A 65 -22.30 33.33 -10.02
N ALA A 66 -23.20 32.37 -9.83
CA ALA A 66 -23.32 31.66 -8.56
C ALA A 66 -22.07 30.81 -8.32
N VAL A 67 -21.55 30.86 -7.09
CA VAL A 67 -20.34 30.17 -6.65
C VAL A 67 -20.67 29.50 -5.32
N LEU A 68 -20.17 28.28 -5.13
CA LEU A 68 -20.22 27.61 -3.85
C LEU A 68 -19.08 28.09 -2.96
N GLU A 69 -19.40 28.35 -1.71
CA GLU A 69 -18.48 28.86 -0.70
C GLU A 69 -18.76 28.16 0.64
N LEU A 70 -17.76 28.12 1.49
CA LEU A 70 -17.92 27.82 2.90
C LEU A 70 -18.73 28.95 3.56
N PRO A 71 -19.57 28.61 4.55
CA PRO A 71 -20.18 29.63 5.39
C PRO A 71 -19.10 30.43 6.14
N GLY A 72 -19.28 31.74 6.22
CA GLY A 72 -18.27 32.62 6.78
C GLY A 72 -18.37 34.08 6.34
N GLY A 73 -17.77 34.95 7.13
CA GLY A 73 -17.91 36.40 6.96
C GLY A 73 -16.80 37.20 7.62
N ALA A 74 -17.08 38.49 7.86
CA ALA A 74 -16.14 39.40 8.48
C ALA A 74 -16.04 39.15 9.99
N VAL A 75 -14.84 39.33 10.54
CA VAL A 75 -14.62 39.37 11.99
C VAL A 75 -14.84 40.79 12.46
N ASP A 76 -15.85 41.00 13.30
CA ASP A 76 -16.20 42.33 13.78
C ASP A 76 -15.21 42.86 14.83
N ALA A 77 -15.21 44.18 15.03
CA ALA A 77 -14.33 44.83 15.98
C ALA A 77 -14.60 44.35 17.41
N GLY A 78 -13.62 43.67 18.00
CA GLY A 78 -13.71 43.10 19.35
C GLY A 78 -14.25 41.67 19.39
N GLU A 79 -14.62 41.09 18.25
CA GLU A 79 -15.04 39.70 18.10
C GLU A 79 -13.81 38.79 17.90
N THR A 80 -13.86 37.56 18.43
CA THR A 80 -12.84 36.56 18.08
C THR A 80 -13.21 35.88 16.76
N PRO A 81 -12.23 35.41 15.96
CA PRO A 81 -12.54 34.65 14.75
C PRO A 81 -13.39 33.40 15.02
N LEU A 82 -13.29 32.80 16.21
CA LEU A 82 -14.10 31.66 16.60
C LEU A 82 -15.57 32.07 16.79
N ASP A 83 -15.82 33.14 17.54
CA ASP A 83 -17.18 33.65 17.77
C ASP A 83 -17.81 34.11 16.45
N ALA A 84 -17.05 34.83 15.63
CA ALA A 84 -17.47 35.26 14.29
C ALA A 84 -17.86 34.06 13.43
N GLY A 85 -17.05 33.00 13.38
CA GLY A 85 -17.35 31.85 12.52
C GLY A 85 -18.59 31.08 12.99
N ILE A 86 -18.83 30.97 14.30
CA ILE A 86 -20.06 30.36 14.83
C ILE A 86 -21.27 31.22 14.48
N ARG A 87 -21.18 32.54 14.66
CA ARG A 87 -22.24 33.50 14.32
C ARG A 87 -22.58 33.42 12.82
N GLU A 88 -21.60 33.52 11.95
CA GLU A 88 -21.79 33.49 10.49
C GLU A 88 -22.38 32.15 10.03
N LEU A 89 -21.89 31.02 10.58
CA LEU A 89 -22.46 29.71 10.29
C LEU A 89 -23.95 29.66 10.66
N GLU A 90 -24.34 30.19 11.81
CA GLU A 90 -25.75 30.25 12.22
C GLU A 90 -26.58 31.21 11.36
N GLU A 91 -26.09 32.42 11.10
CA GLU A 91 -26.80 33.45 10.36
C GLU A 91 -27.00 33.03 8.89
N GLU A 92 -25.95 32.57 8.21
CA GLU A 92 -26.01 32.22 6.79
C GLU A 92 -26.73 30.89 6.52
N THR A 93 -26.65 29.94 7.45
CA THR A 93 -27.09 28.55 7.18
C THR A 93 -28.14 28.01 8.16
N GLY A 94 -28.25 28.60 9.34
CA GLY A 94 -29.09 28.10 10.44
C GLY A 94 -28.51 26.89 11.17
N TYR A 95 -27.24 26.54 10.94
CA TYR A 95 -26.57 25.42 11.60
C TYR A 95 -25.75 25.87 12.80
N ARG A 96 -25.79 25.09 13.88
CA ARG A 96 -24.96 25.29 15.08
C ARG A 96 -24.09 24.06 15.34
N PRO A 97 -22.78 24.22 15.59
CA PRO A 97 -21.89 23.10 15.84
C PRO A 97 -21.94 22.62 17.29
N VAL A 98 -21.61 21.34 17.49
CA VAL A 98 -21.34 20.76 18.82
C VAL A 98 -19.96 21.15 19.32
N ASP A 99 -18.96 21.16 18.43
CA ASP A 99 -17.59 21.53 18.76
C ASP A 99 -16.90 22.19 17.55
N VAL A 100 -15.88 23.01 17.82
CA VAL A 100 -15.18 23.81 16.80
C VAL A 100 -13.68 23.80 17.05
N PHE A 101 -12.92 23.50 16.01
CA PHE A 101 -11.47 23.58 15.98
C PHE A 101 -11.00 24.78 15.16
N SER A 102 -10.11 25.59 15.73
CA SER A 102 -9.47 26.70 15.01
C SER A 102 -8.20 26.22 14.30
N ALA A 103 -8.20 26.24 12.97
CA ALA A 103 -7.03 25.89 12.17
C ALA A 103 -6.05 27.07 12.00
N GLY A 104 -6.31 28.22 12.64
CA GLY A 104 -5.53 29.45 12.49
C GLY A 104 -5.94 30.26 11.26
N SER A 105 -4.99 30.95 10.62
CA SER A 105 -5.28 31.82 9.48
C SER A 105 -4.18 31.87 8.41
N GLU A 106 -4.54 32.37 7.25
CA GLU A 106 -3.64 32.73 6.15
C GLU A 106 -3.80 34.19 5.74
N TRP A 107 -2.85 34.74 4.97
CA TRP A 107 -3.00 36.07 4.39
C TRP A 107 -3.89 35.98 3.16
N SER A 108 -4.77 36.96 2.97
CA SER A 108 -5.62 37.01 1.77
C SER A 108 -4.81 37.14 0.47
N GLY A 109 -3.60 37.67 0.54
CA GLY A 109 -2.68 37.84 -0.57
C GLY A 109 -1.52 38.76 -0.18
N ALA A 110 -0.43 38.75 -0.94
CA ALA A 110 0.78 39.53 -0.62
C ALA A 110 0.55 41.05 -0.63
N GLY A 111 -0.49 41.54 -1.31
CA GLY A 111 -0.87 42.95 -1.34
C GLY A 111 -2.01 43.33 -0.39
N SER A 112 -2.34 42.49 0.60
CA SER A 112 -3.45 42.73 1.53
C SER A 112 -3.01 42.59 2.99
N THR A 113 -3.57 43.44 3.85
CA THR A 113 -3.42 43.31 5.31
C THR A 113 -4.43 42.35 5.95
N ARG A 114 -5.34 41.75 5.16
CA ARG A 114 -6.42 40.90 5.67
C ARG A 114 -5.93 39.49 5.98
N ARG A 115 -6.28 38.99 7.16
CA ARG A 115 -6.20 37.57 7.53
C ARG A 115 -7.51 36.86 7.21
N LYS A 116 -7.40 35.64 6.68
CA LYS A 116 -8.51 34.72 6.45
C LYS A 116 -8.36 33.57 7.44
N HIS A 117 -9.23 33.54 8.43
CA HIS A 117 -9.29 32.52 9.47
C HIS A 117 -10.08 31.31 9.00
N VAL A 118 -9.72 30.14 9.49
CA VAL A 118 -10.38 28.89 9.10
C VAL A 118 -10.74 28.11 10.34
N LEU A 119 -12.01 27.70 10.42
CA LEU A 119 -12.52 26.83 11.46
C LEU A 119 -12.99 25.50 10.85
N ILE A 120 -12.87 24.44 11.63
CA ILE A 120 -13.53 23.16 11.38
C ILE A 120 -14.61 23.00 12.44
N ALA A 121 -15.86 22.90 12.01
CA ALA A 121 -17.01 22.77 12.89
C ALA A 121 -17.62 21.37 12.72
N VAL A 122 -17.94 20.69 13.81
CA VAL A 122 -18.40 19.29 13.79
C VAL A 122 -19.71 19.10 14.53
N GLY A 123 -20.50 18.10 14.12
CA GLY A 123 -21.82 17.85 14.68
C GLY A 123 -22.77 19.02 14.44
N CYS A 124 -22.70 19.64 13.28
CA CYS A 124 -23.50 20.82 12.96
C CYS A 124 -24.97 20.43 12.75
N GLU A 125 -25.85 20.85 13.66
CA GLU A 125 -27.28 20.61 13.57
C GLU A 125 -28.01 21.87 13.10
N ARG A 126 -29.02 21.71 12.25
CA ARG A 126 -29.86 22.82 11.81
C ARG A 126 -30.86 23.20 12.90
N ILE A 127 -30.70 24.38 13.47
CA ILE A 127 -31.55 24.87 14.56
C ILE A 127 -32.52 25.97 14.16
N GLY A 128 -32.39 26.50 12.94
CA GLY A 128 -33.20 27.63 12.48
C GLY A 128 -33.18 27.84 10.97
N THR A 129 -33.92 28.86 10.55
CA THR A 129 -33.84 29.39 9.18
C THR A 129 -32.73 30.43 9.09
N PRO A 130 -31.97 30.46 7.98
CA PRO A 130 -31.00 31.52 7.72
C PRO A 130 -31.59 32.92 7.86
N THR A 131 -30.78 33.86 8.31
CA THR A 131 -31.09 35.29 8.41
C THR A 131 -29.98 36.06 7.71
N TRP A 132 -30.29 36.65 6.55
CA TRP A 132 -29.30 37.34 5.72
C TRP A 132 -29.43 38.86 5.83
N GLY A 133 -28.31 39.57 5.66
CA GLY A 133 -28.28 41.03 5.55
C GLY A 133 -28.82 41.54 4.21
N ASP A 134 -28.98 42.87 4.09
CA ASP A 134 -29.55 43.53 2.91
C ASP A 134 -28.80 43.27 1.58
N HIS A 135 -27.57 42.75 1.64
CA HIS A 135 -26.70 42.50 0.49
C HIS A 135 -26.31 41.02 0.33
N GLU A 136 -26.94 40.12 1.10
CA GLU A 136 -26.66 38.69 1.09
C GLU A 136 -27.90 37.91 0.67
N MET A 137 -27.74 37.11 -0.37
CA MET A 137 -28.80 36.22 -0.85
C MET A 137 -28.17 35.00 -1.48
N GLY A 138 -28.57 33.83 -1.02
CA GLY A 138 -28.00 32.58 -1.49
C GLY A 138 -28.86 31.37 -1.14
N VAL A 139 -28.28 30.19 -1.32
CA VAL A 139 -28.95 28.93 -1.03
C VAL A 139 -28.02 28.03 -0.24
N VAL A 140 -28.47 27.57 0.92
CA VAL A 140 -27.76 26.58 1.71
C VAL A 140 -27.81 25.23 0.98
N ARG A 141 -26.64 24.61 0.80
CA ARG A 141 -26.48 23.27 0.24
C ARG A 141 -25.80 22.36 1.25
N VAL A 142 -26.03 21.07 1.09
CA VAL A 142 -25.35 20.02 1.84
C VAL A 142 -24.73 19.07 0.82
N LEU A 143 -23.42 18.91 0.88
CA LEU A 143 -22.64 18.05 -0.01
C LEU A 143 -22.21 16.79 0.74
N ALA A 144 -22.18 15.64 0.08
CA ALA A 144 -21.52 14.48 0.67
C ALA A 144 -20.04 14.82 0.92
N ALA A 145 -19.46 14.39 2.05
CA ALA A 145 -18.04 14.65 2.32
C ALA A 145 -17.12 14.12 1.21
N SER A 146 -17.49 13.02 0.54
CA SER A 146 -16.76 12.48 -0.61
C SER A 146 -16.64 13.45 -1.78
N ASP A 147 -17.59 14.37 -1.92
CA ASP A 147 -17.63 15.35 -3.01
C ASP A 147 -16.87 16.63 -2.66
N LEU A 148 -16.50 16.83 -1.39
CA LEU A 148 -15.83 18.04 -0.93
C LEU A 148 -14.49 18.25 -1.64
N LEU A 149 -13.57 17.27 -1.59
CA LEU A 149 -12.25 17.42 -2.21
C LEU A 149 -12.31 17.60 -3.74
N PRO A 150 -13.10 16.80 -4.49
CA PRO A 150 -13.34 17.07 -5.91
C PRO A 150 -13.80 18.50 -6.18
N HIS A 151 -14.72 19.03 -5.37
CA HIS A 151 -15.17 20.42 -5.48
C HIS A 151 -14.05 21.43 -5.21
N LEU A 152 -13.33 21.27 -4.09
CA LEU A 152 -12.23 22.16 -3.70
C LEU A 152 -11.11 22.19 -4.76
N LEU A 153 -10.79 21.04 -5.36
CA LEU A 153 -9.74 20.91 -6.36
C LEU A 153 -10.20 21.27 -7.78
N GLY A 154 -11.51 21.28 -8.04
CA GLY A 154 -12.09 21.65 -9.35
C GLY A 154 -11.89 23.12 -9.74
N GLY A 155 -11.57 23.99 -8.76
CA GLY A 155 -11.31 25.41 -9.00
C GLY A 155 -12.56 26.28 -9.09
N ASP A 156 -13.74 25.74 -8.78
CA ASP A 156 -15.02 26.44 -8.84
C ASP A 156 -15.49 27.02 -7.48
N LEU A 157 -14.71 26.85 -6.39
CA LEU A 157 -14.93 27.52 -5.09
C LEU A 157 -13.99 28.72 -4.88
N SER A 158 -14.44 29.73 -4.13
CA SER A 158 -13.65 30.94 -3.84
C SER A 158 -12.69 30.78 -2.64
N ASP A 159 -12.88 29.74 -1.82
CA ASP A 159 -12.23 29.52 -0.52
C ASP A 159 -11.59 28.13 -0.40
N ALA A 160 -11.21 27.55 -1.54
CA ALA A 160 -10.55 26.25 -1.59
C ALA A 160 -9.23 26.23 -0.78
N GLY A 161 -8.51 27.35 -0.76
CA GLY A 161 -7.29 27.53 0.03
C GLY A 161 -7.55 27.41 1.52
N GLU A 162 -8.56 28.14 2.03
CA GLU A 162 -8.99 28.04 3.43
C GLU A 162 -9.33 26.60 3.79
N ALA A 163 -10.21 25.96 3.03
CA ALA A 163 -10.73 24.62 3.32
C ALA A 163 -9.60 23.58 3.38
N LEU A 164 -8.75 23.52 2.34
CA LEU A 164 -7.65 22.55 2.27
C LEU A 164 -6.65 22.77 3.40
N ARG A 165 -6.33 24.02 3.72
CA ARG A 165 -5.47 24.36 4.87
C ARG A 165 -6.11 23.90 6.17
N GLY A 166 -7.39 24.19 6.37
CA GLY A 166 -8.16 23.79 7.55
C GLY A 166 -8.14 22.29 7.78
N LEU A 167 -8.48 21.53 6.75
CA LEU A 167 -8.51 20.07 6.78
C LEU A 167 -7.13 19.46 7.10
N HIS A 168 -6.05 19.95 6.46
CA HIS A 168 -4.69 19.45 6.71
C HIS A 168 -4.19 19.75 8.12
N VAL A 169 -4.45 20.97 8.62
CA VAL A 169 -4.07 21.34 9.99
C VAL A 169 -4.84 20.49 10.99
N PHE A 170 -6.15 20.30 10.76
CA PHE A 170 -7.00 19.50 11.62
C PHE A 170 -6.59 18.02 11.66
N ALA A 171 -6.26 17.43 10.50
CA ALA A 171 -5.81 16.04 10.40
C ALA A 171 -4.54 15.73 11.21
N GLY A 172 -3.68 16.72 11.43
CA GLY A 172 -2.44 16.58 12.21
C GLY A 172 -2.52 17.07 13.66
N ALA A 173 -3.68 17.57 14.11
CA ALA A 173 -3.83 18.20 15.42
C ALA A 173 -4.04 17.16 16.55
N ASP A 174 -3.70 17.56 17.78
CA ASP A 174 -4.10 16.80 18.98
C ASP A 174 -5.50 17.23 19.40
N VAL A 175 -6.50 16.37 19.20
CA VAL A 175 -7.91 16.64 19.47
C VAL A 175 -8.56 15.52 20.29
N ALA A 176 -9.66 15.86 20.96
CA ALA A 176 -10.41 14.97 21.84
C ALA A 176 -11.93 15.14 21.63
N GLY A 177 -12.73 14.24 22.22
CA GLY A 177 -14.18 14.31 22.14
C GLY A 177 -14.70 14.16 20.70
N ALA A 178 -15.76 14.91 20.37
CA ALA A 178 -16.42 14.86 19.06
C ALA A 178 -15.50 15.20 17.88
N LEU A 179 -14.45 16.01 18.11
CA LEU A 179 -13.47 16.34 17.09
C LEU A 179 -12.61 15.14 16.66
N ARG A 180 -12.41 14.14 17.52
CA ARG A 180 -11.56 12.98 17.21
C ARG A 180 -12.16 12.08 16.12
N ASP A 181 -13.46 11.81 16.21
CA ASP A 181 -14.14 10.95 15.24
C ASP A 181 -14.21 11.66 13.87
N ALA A 182 -14.51 12.95 13.87
CA ALA A 182 -14.47 13.78 12.67
C ALA A 182 -13.05 13.86 12.07
N GLN A 183 -12.01 13.99 12.91
CA GLN A 183 -10.62 14.01 12.46
C GLN A 183 -10.26 12.73 11.70
N GLN A 184 -10.65 11.56 12.21
CA GLN A 184 -10.38 10.29 11.54
C GLN A 184 -11.01 10.24 10.14
N ARG A 185 -12.26 10.69 10.02
CA ARG A 185 -12.95 10.77 8.72
C ARG A 185 -12.32 11.82 7.78
N VAL A 186 -11.79 12.93 8.32
CA VAL A 186 -11.03 13.92 7.53
C VAL A 186 -9.69 13.33 7.06
N ILE A 187 -8.98 12.55 7.89
CA ILE A 187 -7.75 11.85 7.49
C ILE A 187 -8.06 10.90 6.33
N GLU A 188 -9.15 10.14 6.41
CA GLU A 188 -9.60 9.24 5.34
C GLU A 188 -9.97 9.99 4.06
N LEU A 189 -10.60 11.17 4.19
CA LEU A 189 -10.93 12.04 3.06
C LEU A 189 -9.65 12.55 2.37
N LEU A 190 -8.67 13.02 3.14
CA LEU A 190 -7.40 13.57 2.63
C LEU A 190 -6.43 12.50 2.13
N THR A 191 -6.59 11.25 2.54
CA THR A 191 -5.70 10.16 2.12
C THR A 191 -5.89 9.95 0.62
N PRO A 192 -4.84 10.14 -0.21
CA PRO A 192 -4.94 9.94 -1.65
C PRO A 192 -5.40 8.51 -1.91
N ARG A 193 -6.65 8.35 -2.34
CA ARG A 193 -7.10 7.08 -2.88
C ARG A 193 -6.48 6.97 -4.26
N LEU A 194 -5.80 5.86 -4.53
CA LEU A 194 -5.46 5.47 -5.91
C LEU A 194 -6.78 5.22 -6.65
N MET A 195 -7.41 6.29 -7.10
CA MET A 195 -8.61 6.18 -7.92
C MET A 195 -8.20 5.42 -9.17
N PRO A 196 -8.89 4.32 -9.50
CA PRO A 196 -8.69 3.70 -10.79
C PRO A 196 -8.88 4.78 -11.86
N ALA A 197 -8.03 4.76 -12.87
CA ALA A 197 -8.27 5.62 -14.03
C ALA A 197 -9.71 5.35 -14.51
N PRO A 198 -10.47 6.38 -14.91
CA PRO A 198 -11.82 6.15 -15.43
C PRO A 198 -11.76 5.08 -16.51
N PRO A 199 -12.73 4.15 -16.54
CA PRO A 199 -12.68 3.01 -17.44
C PRO A 199 -12.41 3.47 -18.87
N ALA A 200 -11.39 2.87 -19.50
CA ALA A 200 -10.87 3.34 -20.78
C ALA A 200 -11.87 3.15 -21.94
N ASP A 201 -12.81 2.21 -21.78
CA ASP A 201 -13.85 1.89 -22.74
C ASP A 201 -15.17 1.50 -22.07
N GLU A 202 -16.22 1.40 -22.89
CA GLU A 202 -17.58 1.08 -22.47
C GLU A 202 -17.70 -0.28 -21.77
N TRP A 203 -16.92 -1.27 -22.22
CA TRP A 203 -16.87 -2.59 -21.59
C TRP A 203 -16.31 -2.49 -20.16
N SER A 204 -15.21 -1.76 -19.98
CA SER A 204 -14.57 -1.55 -18.68
C SER A 204 -15.50 -0.78 -17.74
N ARG A 205 -16.31 0.15 -18.25
CA ARG A 205 -17.32 0.88 -17.47
C ARG A 205 -18.39 -0.08 -16.93
N ARG A 206 -18.91 -0.97 -17.77
CA ARG A 206 -19.90 -1.96 -17.37
C ARG A 206 -19.35 -2.98 -16.38
N VAL A 207 -18.08 -3.38 -16.53
CA VAL A 207 -17.38 -4.22 -15.54
C VAL A 207 -17.29 -3.50 -14.19
N ALA A 208 -16.90 -2.22 -14.17
CA ALA A 208 -16.86 -1.45 -12.93
C ALA A 208 -18.25 -1.31 -12.27
N GLU A 209 -19.30 -1.03 -13.06
CA GLU A 209 -20.68 -0.96 -12.57
C GLU A 209 -21.17 -2.28 -11.97
N MET A 210 -20.78 -3.42 -12.58
CA MET A 210 -21.06 -4.73 -12.01
C MET A 210 -20.36 -4.90 -10.65
N TRP A 211 -19.07 -4.56 -10.56
CA TRP A 211 -18.31 -4.64 -9.31
C TRP A 211 -18.86 -3.72 -8.21
N ASP A 212 -19.37 -2.54 -8.54
CA ASP A 212 -20.04 -1.64 -7.59
C ASP A 212 -21.30 -2.26 -6.95
N SER A 213 -21.88 -3.27 -7.60
CA SER A 213 -23.09 -3.98 -7.15
C SER A 213 -22.84 -5.44 -6.78
N ALA A 214 -21.57 -5.88 -6.75
CA ALA A 214 -21.19 -7.26 -6.48
C ALA A 214 -21.59 -7.68 -5.07
N ASP A 215 -22.08 -8.92 -4.96
CA ASP A 215 -22.69 -9.46 -3.74
C ASP A 215 -22.30 -10.94 -3.59
N GLU A 216 -21.54 -11.26 -2.56
CA GLU A 216 -21.04 -12.61 -2.29
C GLU A 216 -22.17 -13.61 -1.97
N ASP A 217 -23.32 -13.12 -1.50
CA ASP A 217 -24.50 -13.94 -1.20
C ASP A 217 -25.26 -14.40 -2.46
N ARG A 218 -24.89 -13.89 -3.66
CA ARG A 218 -25.52 -14.22 -4.95
C ARG A 218 -24.51 -14.75 -5.99
N PRO A 219 -23.79 -15.86 -5.69
CA PRO A 219 -22.66 -16.33 -6.50
C PRO A 219 -23.04 -16.77 -7.91
N ALA A 220 -24.25 -17.30 -8.11
CA ALA A 220 -24.70 -17.74 -9.44
C ALA A 220 -25.03 -16.56 -10.36
N GLU A 221 -25.60 -15.49 -9.81
CA GLU A 221 -25.93 -14.27 -10.55
C GLU A 221 -24.63 -13.54 -10.93
N LEU A 222 -23.72 -13.35 -9.97
CA LEU A 222 -22.43 -12.70 -10.21
C LEU A 222 -21.60 -13.42 -11.30
N ARG A 223 -21.51 -14.76 -11.25
CA ARG A 223 -20.83 -15.53 -12.30
C ARG A 223 -21.51 -15.40 -13.65
N ALA A 224 -22.83 -15.38 -13.71
CA ALA A 224 -23.56 -15.25 -14.97
C ALA A 224 -23.39 -13.87 -15.60
N GLU A 225 -23.43 -12.81 -14.80
CA GLU A 225 -23.20 -11.42 -15.23
C GLU A 225 -21.78 -11.23 -15.74
N MET A 226 -20.77 -11.69 -14.99
CA MET A 226 -19.38 -11.64 -15.42
C MET A 226 -19.13 -12.50 -16.66
N ALA A 227 -19.71 -13.71 -16.75
CA ALA A 227 -19.58 -14.56 -17.94
C ALA A 227 -20.14 -13.88 -19.20
N ALA A 228 -21.25 -13.13 -19.07
CA ALA A 228 -21.80 -12.35 -20.17
C ALA A 228 -20.83 -11.25 -20.63
N LEU A 229 -20.22 -10.52 -19.69
CA LEU A 229 -19.22 -9.48 -19.98
C LEU A 229 -17.95 -10.06 -20.62
N VAL A 230 -17.42 -11.15 -20.06
CA VAL A 230 -16.23 -11.85 -20.57
C VAL A 230 -16.45 -12.39 -21.98
N GLY A 231 -17.66 -12.90 -22.29
CA GLY A 231 -18.02 -13.41 -23.61
C GLY A 231 -18.06 -12.36 -24.73
N GLU A 232 -17.99 -11.06 -24.40
CA GLU A 232 -17.88 -9.98 -25.39
C GLU A 232 -16.44 -9.77 -25.91
N ARG A 233 -15.45 -10.35 -25.23
CA ARG A 233 -14.03 -10.26 -25.58
C ARG A 233 -13.56 -11.51 -26.32
N ALA A 234 -12.39 -11.43 -26.94
CA ALA A 234 -11.79 -12.57 -27.62
C ALA A 234 -11.37 -13.66 -26.61
N ASP A 235 -11.39 -14.92 -27.04
CA ASP A 235 -10.87 -16.02 -26.24
C ASP A 235 -9.39 -15.77 -25.89
N GLY A 236 -9.07 -15.81 -24.59
CA GLY A 236 -7.72 -15.56 -24.09
C GLY A 236 -7.36 -14.07 -23.91
N ASP A 237 -8.34 -13.16 -24.03
CA ASP A 237 -8.14 -11.75 -23.69
C ASP A 237 -7.67 -11.61 -22.23
N PRO A 238 -6.52 -10.94 -21.97
CA PRO A 238 -5.92 -10.89 -20.64
C PRO A 238 -6.80 -10.19 -19.61
N ASP A 239 -7.52 -9.13 -20.01
CA ASP A 239 -8.41 -8.39 -19.13
C ASP A 239 -9.66 -9.22 -18.79
N ALA A 240 -10.23 -9.91 -19.77
CA ALA A 240 -11.38 -10.79 -19.54
C ALA A 240 -11.02 -12.00 -18.64
N LEU A 241 -9.82 -12.56 -18.81
CA LEU A 241 -9.30 -13.62 -17.94
C LEU A 241 -9.10 -13.13 -16.50
N PHE A 242 -8.56 -11.92 -16.33
CA PHE A 242 -8.38 -11.28 -15.03
C PHE A 242 -9.72 -11.10 -14.30
N GLU A 243 -10.71 -10.48 -14.95
CA GLU A 243 -12.01 -10.21 -14.31
C GLU A 243 -12.74 -11.50 -13.93
N ARG A 244 -12.62 -12.55 -14.75
CA ARG A 244 -13.13 -13.88 -14.41
C ARG A 244 -12.41 -14.48 -13.20
N ALA A 245 -11.08 -14.34 -13.12
CA ALA A 245 -10.31 -14.80 -11.98
C ALA A 245 -10.74 -14.08 -10.69
N SER A 246 -10.94 -12.76 -10.77
CA SER A 246 -11.37 -11.95 -9.64
C SER A 246 -12.75 -12.32 -9.11
N VAL A 247 -13.69 -12.77 -9.94
CA VAL A 247 -14.97 -13.30 -9.46
C VAL A 247 -14.80 -14.59 -8.68
N GLU A 248 -14.00 -15.54 -9.16
CA GLU A 248 -13.79 -16.80 -8.42
C GLU A 248 -13.05 -16.53 -7.09
N ASP A 249 -12.05 -15.65 -7.10
CA ASP A 249 -11.32 -15.24 -5.90
C ASP A 249 -12.22 -14.52 -4.88
N PHE A 250 -13.08 -13.60 -5.35
CA PHE A 250 -14.07 -12.91 -4.52
C PHE A 250 -15.07 -13.87 -3.87
N LEU A 251 -15.41 -14.97 -4.55
CA LEU A 251 -16.32 -16.01 -4.04
C LEU A 251 -15.62 -17.07 -3.16
N GLY A 252 -14.32 -16.92 -2.90
CA GLY A 252 -13.54 -17.88 -2.08
C GLY A 252 -13.25 -19.20 -2.80
N GLU A 253 -13.14 -19.17 -4.13
CA GLU A 253 -12.80 -20.33 -4.97
C GLU A 253 -11.36 -20.18 -5.50
N GLU A 254 -10.38 -20.15 -4.60
CA GLU A 254 -8.99 -19.85 -4.95
C GLU A 254 -8.39 -20.84 -5.96
N GLU A 255 -8.73 -22.14 -5.83
CA GLU A 255 -8.27 -23.18 -6.77
C GLU A 255 -8.76 -22.91 -8.20
N ALA A 256 -9.94 -22.31 -8.37
CA ALA A 256 -10.47 -21.93 -9.67
C ALA A 256 -9.88 -20.60 -10.19
N ALA A 257 -9.57 -19.66 -9.28
CA ALA A 257 -9.00 -18.36 -9.62
C ALA A 257 -7.54 -18.44 -10.08
N ILE A 258 -6.70 -19.24 -9.41
CA ILE A 258 -5.26 -19.38 -9.66
C ILE A 258 -4.92 -19.62 -11.15
N PRO A 259 -5.49 -20.62 -11.85
CA PRO A 259 -5.17 -20.87 -13.25
C PRO A 259 -5.60 -19.71 -14.17
N LEU A 260 -6.67 -18.99 -13.81
CA LEU A 260 -7.15 -17.84 -14.59
C LEU A 260 -6.23 -16.63 -14.44
N TYR A 261 -5.78 -16.31 -13.22
CA TYR A 261 -4.79 -15.25 -13.01
C TYR A 261 -3.48 -15.54 -13.73
N ARG A 262 -2.98 -16.79 -13.67
CA ARG A 262 -1.79 -17.21 -14.41
C ARG A 262 -1.98 -17.02 -15.92
N ALA A 263 -3.11 -17.46 -16.46
CA ALA A 263 -3.43 -17.28 -17.88
C ALA A 263 -3.51 -15.80 -18.28
N ALA A 264 -4.10 -14.93 -17.45
CA ALA A 264 -4.15 -13.50 -17.71
C ALA A 264 -2.74 -12.87 -17.77
N LEU A 265 -1.87 -13.21 -16.81
CA LEU A 265 -0.49 -12.74 -16.75
C LEU A 265 0.34 -13.24 -17.94
N ASP A 266 0.16 -14.50 -18.35
CA ASP A 266 0.84 -15.12 -19.49
C ASP A 266 0.35 -14.54 -20.83
N ALA A 267 -0.94 -14.18 -20.92
CA ALA A 267 -1.54 -13.49 -22.06
C ALA A 267 -1.11 -12.02 -22.20
N GLY A 268 -0.30 -11.51 -21.26
CA GLY A 268 0.30 -10.18 -21.34
C GLY A 268 -0.49 -9.08 -20.64
N LEU A 269 -1.28 -9.41 -19.60
CA LEU A 269 -1.92 -8.40 -18.75
C LEU A 269 -0.91 -7.34 -18.29
N ALA A 270 -1.27 -6.07 -18.47
CA ALA A 270 -0.37 -4.93 -18.37
C ALA A 270 -0.91 -3.82 -17.44
N GLY A 271 -0.03 -2.85 -17.12
CA GLY A 271 -0.38 -1.70 -16.29
C GLY A 271 -0.82 -2.09 -14.88
N ARG A 272 -1.74 -1.30 -14.30
CA ARG A 272 -2.25 -1.49 -12.94
C ARG A 272 -2.86 -2.87 -12.70
N ARG A 273 -3.64 -3.39 -13.68
CA ARG A 273 -4.28 -4.70 -13.59
C ARG A 273 -3.29 -5.85 -13.47
N ARG A 274 -2.11 -5.73 -14.08
CA ARG A 274 -1.02 -6.71 -13.91
C ARG A 274 -0.62 -6.84 -12.45
N THR A 275 -0.41 -5.72 -11.78
CA THR A 275 0.01 -5.69 -10.38
C THR A 275 -1.12 -6.14 -9.44
N GLU A 276 -2.37 -5.77 -9.74
CA GLU A 276 -3.56 -6.28 -9.03
C GLU A 276 -3.66 -7.81 -9.15
N ALA A 277 -3.52 -8.36 -10.36
CA ALA A 277 -3.53 -9.80 -10.60
C ALA A 277 -2.38 -10.52 -9.87
N GLN A 278 -1.19 -9.92 -9.79
CA GLN A 278 -0.07 -10.49 -9.03
C GLN A 278 -0.37 -10.54 -7.53
N ILE A 279 -0.96 -9.48 -6.97
CA ILE A 279 -1.30 -9.42 -5.55
C ILE A 279 -2.42 -10.42 -5.22
N GLN A 280 -3.48 -10.44 -6.02
CA GLN A 280 -4.61 -11.35 -5.84
C GLN A 280 -4.19 -12.80 -6.02
N LEU A 281 -3.47 -13.14 -7.09
CA LEU A 281 -2.89 -14.48 -7.29
C LEU A 281 -2.06 -14.91 -6.08
N ALA A 282 -1.19 -14.04 -5.57
CA ALA A 282 -0.38 -14.37 -4.40
C ALA A 282 -1.23 -14.57 -3.13
N SER A 283 -2.32 -13.82 -2.97
CA SER A 283 -3.29 -14.06 -1.90
C SER A 283 -3.95 -15.43 -2.02
N SER A 284 -4.46 -15.77 -3.21
CA SER A 284 -5.10 -17.07 -3.47
C SER A 284 -4.11 -18.24 -3.25
N LEU A 285 -2.85 -18.08 -3.68
CA LEU A 285 -1.78 -19.06 -3.44
C LEU A 285 -1.53 -19.30 -1.95
N ARG A 286 -1.51 -18.23 -1.14
CA ARG A 286 -1.38 -18.38 0.34
C ARG A 286 -2.54 -19.16 0.93
N ASN A 287 -3.77 -18.89 0.50
CA ASN A 287 -4.96 -19.55 1.05
C ASN A 287 -4.98 -21.06 0.75
N VAL A 288 -4.42 -21.49 -0.37
CA VAL A 288 -4.24 -22.92 -0.70
C VAL A 288 -2.95 -23.53 -0.13
N GLY A 289 -2.18 -22.78 0.66
CA GLY A 289 -0.95 -23.24 1.31
C GLY A 289 0.35 -23.12 0.49
N ASP A 290 0.30 -22.52 -0.71
CA ASP A 290 1.49 -22.27 -1.55
C ASP A 290 2.12 -20.91 -1.23
N ALA A 291 2.70 -20.79 -0.04
CA ALA A 291 3.35 -19.55 0.41
C ALA A 291 4.60 -19.20 -0.43
N SER A 292 5.38 -20.21 -0.86
CA SER A 292 6.55 -20.04 -1.72
C SER A 292 6.18 -19.47 -3.09
N GLY A 293 5.14 -20.00 -3.73
CA GLY A 293 4.60 -19.47 -4.97
C GLY A 293 4.11 -18.03 -4.83
N ALA A 294 3.42 -17.70 -3.74
CA ALA A 294 2.99 -16.33 -3.45
C ALA A 294 4.18 -15.35 -3.35
N MET A 295 5.25 -15.75 -2.65
CA MET A 295 6.46 -14.95 -2.54
C MET A 295 7.14 -14.72 -3.90
N ALA A 296 7.19 -15.74 -4.75
CA ALA A 296 7.77 -15.65 -6.09
C ALA A 296 7.03 -14.66 -6.98
N VAL A 297 5.69 -14.59 -6.87
CA VAL A 297 4.86 -13.63 -7.60
C VAL A 297 5.10 -12.21 -7.08
N LEU A 298 5.04 -11.98 -5.77
CA LEU A 298 5.08 -10.64 -5.17
C LEU A 298 6.44 -9.94 -5.30
N ARG A 299 7.53 -10.71 -5.35
CA ARG A 299 8.89 -10.16 -5.57
C ARG A 299 9.08 -9.57 -6.96
N ARG A 300 8.23 -9.91 -7.93
CA ARG A 300 8.28 -9.38 -9.30
C ARG A 300 7.62 -8.00 -9.44
N VAL A 301 6.93 -7.51 -8.42
CA VAL A 301 6.34 -6.16 -8.40
C VAL A 301 7.46 -5.13 -8.20
N ASP A 302 7.56 -4.16 -9.10
CA ASP A 302 8.56 -3.09 -9.09
C ASP A 302 8.33 -2.14 -7.90
N ASP A 303 9.40 -1.63 -7.28
CA ASP A 303 9.29 -0.71 -6.13
C ASP A 303 8.71 0.67 -6.51
N ALA A 304 8.73 1.05 -7.79
CA ALA A 304 8.12 2.27 -8.31
C ALA A 304 6.64 2.12 -8.64
N ASP A 305 6.09 0.89 -8.60
CA ASP A 305 4.67 0.65 -8.85
C ASP A 305 3.81 1.30 -7.73
N PRO A 306 2.72 2.01 -8.05
CA PRO A 306 1.85 2.60 -7.04
C PRO A 306 1.27 1.60 -6.02
N LEU A 307 1.15 0.32 -6.40
CA LEU A 307 0.68 -0.77 -5.54
C LEU A 307 1.83 -1.56 -4.86
N ALA A 308 3.09 -1.12 -5.00
CA ALA A 308 4.23 -1.76 -4.34
C ALA A 308 4.04 -1.91 -2.82
N PRO A 309 3.55 -0.90 -2.05
CA PRO A 309 3.33 -1.07 -0.61
C PRO A 309 2.33 -2.18 -0.29
N ALA A 310 1.27 -2.33 -1.10
CA ALA A 310 0.31 -3.41 -0.96
C ALA A 310 0.95 -4.77 -1.26
N ALA A 311 1.72 -4.88 -2.35
CA ALA A 311 2.45 -6.10 -2.68
C ALA A 311 3.45 -6.50 -1.58
N ARG A 312 4.12 -5.53 -0.94
CA ARG A 312 5.06 -5.77 0.17
C ARG A 312 4.33 -6.19 1.45
N ALA A 313 3.12 -5.68 1.70
CA ALA A 313 2.27 -6.15 2.80
C ALA A 313 1.88 -7.63 2.62
N PHE A 314 1.39 -8.01 1.42
CA PHE A 314 1.11 -9.42 1.11
C PHE A 314 2.38 -10.29 1.14
N LEU A 315 3.54 -9.74 0.79
CA LEU A 315 4.82 -10.46 0.86
C LEU A 315 5.19 -10.74 2.32
N ALA A 316 4.92 -9.81 3.23
CA ALA A 316 5.12 -10.03 4.66
C ALA A 316 4.22 -11.16 5.18
N LEU A 317 2.97 -11.24 4.70
CA LEU A 317 2.07 -12.34 5.05
C LEU A 317 2.56 -13.68 4.47
N ALA A 318 2.97 -13.73 3.20
CA ALA A 318 3.52 -14.94 2.59
C ALA A 318 4.79 -15.43 3.31
N LEU A 319 5.69 -14.50 3.69
CA LEU A 319 6.85 -14.80 4.52
C LEU A 319 6.47 -15.33 5.91
N HIS A 320 5.35 -14.90 6.47
CA HIS A 320 4.89 -15.41 7.76
C HIS A 320 4.39 -16.86 7.65
N ASP A 321 3.57 -17.14 6.64
CA ASP A 321 3.01 -18.48 6.39
C ASP A 321 4.11 -19.50 6.10
N ASP A 322 5.20 -19.07 5.47
CA ASP A 322 6.38 -19.87 5.16
C ASP A 322 7.40 -19.99 6.34
N ASP A 323 6.95 -19.78 7.58
CA ASP A 323 7.75 -19.74 8.82
C ASP A 323 9.04 -18.88 8.73
N LYS A 324 8.98 -17.76 7.99
CA LYS A 324 10.03 -16.71 7.91
C LYS A 324 9.60 -15.43 8.66
N PRO A 325 9.33 -15.48 9.98
CA PRO A 325 8.74 -14.36 10.73
C PRO A 325 9.65 -13.13 10.86
N THR A 326 10.98 -13.32 10.88
CA THR A 326 11.93 -12.20 10.95
C THR A 326 11.91 -11.40 9.64
N PRO A 327 12.09 -12.01 8.45
CA PRO A 327 11.86 -11.34 7.17
C PRO A 327 10.46 -10.71 7.06
N ALA A 328 9.40 -11.43 7.46
CA ALA A 328 8.03 -10.92 7.43
C ALA A 328 7.90 -9.58 8.19
N LEU A 329 8.34 -9.57 9.46
CA LEU A 329 8.28 -8.37 10.29
C LEU A 329 9.18 -7.25 9.76
N ARG A 330 10.35 -7.58 9.20
CA ARG A 330 11.24 -6.61 8.56
C ARG A 330 10.56 -5.93 7.37
N THR A 331 9.91 -6.70 6.50
CA THR A 331 9.16 -6.18 5.36
C THR A 331 8.03 -5.27 5.84
N ALA A 332 7.18 -5.74 6.76
CA ALA A 332 6.06 -4.97 7.28
C ALA A 332 6.49 -3.64 7.96
N LEU A 333 7.53 -3.67 8.80
CA LEU A 333 8.04 -2.46 9.44
C LEU A 333 8.74 -1.51 8.46
N GLY A 334 9.33 -2.06 7.40
CA GLY A 334 9.91 -1.29 6.29
C GLY A 334 8.85 -0.43 5.60
N GLU A 335 7.71 -1.06 5.26
CA GLU A 335 6.57 -0.39 4.61
C GLU A 335 5.83 0.56 5.55
N LEU A 336 5.71 0.24 6.83
CA LEU A 336 5.05 1.13 7.80
C LEU A 336 5.85 2.43 8.05
N ALA A 337 7.18 2.34 8.09
CA ALA A 337 8.01 3.44 8.59
C ALA A 337 7.86 4.80 7.85
N PRO A 338 7.73 4.87 6.49
CA PRO A 338 7.45 6.10 5.78
C PRO A 338 6.21 6.85 6.30
N HIS A 339 5.17 6.13 6.70
CA HIS A 339 3.87 6.68 7.11
C HIS A 339 3.82 7.13 8.56
N LEU A 340 4.85 6.84 9.36
CA LEU A 340 4.87 7.23 10.77
C LEU A 340 5.12 8.74 10.92
N PRO A 341 4.28 9.46 11.71
CA PRO A 341 4.47 10.89 11.98
C PRO A 341 5.70 11.17 12.87
N ALA A 342 6.12 10.19 13.67
CA ALA A 342 7.30 10.23 14.52
C ALA A 342 8.03 8.87 14.51
N TYR A 343 9.26 8.81 15.02
CA TYR A 343 10.07 7.58 15.18
C TYR A 343 10.44 6.82 13.89
N ARG A 344 10.22 7.39 12.70
CA ARG A 344 10.59 6.81 11.39
C ARG A 344 12.00 6.20 11.35
N ARG A 345 13.01 6.95 11.82
CA ARG A 345 14.41 6.49 11.84
C ARG A 345 14.62 5.29 12.77
N ALA A 346 13.98 5.31 13.95
CA ALA A 346 14.12 4.25 14.93
C ALA A 346 13.52 2.95 14.43
N VAL A 347 12.29 2.98 13.91
CA VAL A 347 11.62 1.79 13.36
C VAL A 347 12.40 1.20 12.18
N ARG A 348 12.91 2.03 11.26
CA ARG A 348 13.80 1.55 10.18
C ARG A 348 15.08 0.88 10.69
N GLY A 349 15.67 1.45 11.75
CA GLY A 349 16.84 0.86 12.42
C GLY A 349 16.53 -0.51 12.98
N TYR A 350 15.48 -0.60 13.81
CA TYR A 350 15.08 -1.87 14.41
C TYR A 350 14.69 -2.93 13.38
N ALA A 351 13.95 -2.57 12.32
CA ALA A 351 13.60 -3.51 11.26
C ALA A 351 14.84 -4.13 10.59
N ARG A 352 15.87 -3.32 10.35
CA ARG A 352 17.17 -3.79 9.80
C ARG A 352 17.90 -4.70 10.76
N ASP A 353 17.89 -4.37 12.05
CA ASP A 353 18.65 -5.05 13.09
C ASP A 353 17.91 -6.26 13.69
N LEU A 354 16.69 -6.57 13.23
CA LEU A 354 15.91 -7.72 13.68
C LEU A 354 16.74 -9.02 13.51
N PRO A 355 17.09 -9.71 14.61
CA PRO A 355 17.84 -10.95 14.52
C PRO A 355 16.96 -12.06 13.95
N SER A 356 17.57 -12.97 13.19
CA SER A 356 16.92 -14.24 12.86
C SER A 356 16.70 -15.04 14.15
N ARG A 357 15.51 -15.64 14.29
CA ARG A 357 15.25 -16.53 15.42
C ARG A 357 16.21 -17.72 15.33
N ARG A 358 16.96 -17.97 16.41
CA ARG A 358 17.73 -19.20 16.57
C ARG A 358 16.74 -20.33 16.84
N ARG A 359 16.61 -21.27 15.90
CA ARG A 359 15.78 -22.46 16.02
C ARG A 359 16.55 -23.66 15.50
N ILE A 360 16.29 -24.81 16.11
CA ILE A 360 16.70 -26.10 15.57
C ILE A 360 15.66 -26.47 14.53
N ARG A 361 16.08 -26.71 13.27
CA ARG A 361 15.18 -27.10 12.19
C ARG A 361 15.23 -28.62 12.00
N ALA A 362 14.08 -29.26 11.80
CA ALA A 362 14.04 -30.61 11.27
C ALA A 362 13.98 -30.52 9.74
N ILE A 363 14.83 -31.27 9.03
CA ILE A 363 14.88 -31.27 7.56
C ILE A 363 14.86 -32.70 7.03
N ALA A 364 14.37 -32.89 5.81
CA ALA A 364 14.45 -34.14 5.06
C ALA A 364 15.33 -33.93 3.83
N VAL A 365 16.40 -34.71 3.69
CA VAL A 365 17.33 -34.60 2.57
C VAL A 365 17.56 -35.94 1.89
N GLY A 366 17.71 -35.92 0.57
CA GLY A 366 17.84 -37.12 -0.26
C GLY A 366 19.26 -37.32 -0.78
N LEU A 367 19.78 -38.54 -0.64
CA LEU A 367 20.99 -39.00 -1.30
C LEU A 367 20.63 -39.94 -2.44
N LEU A 368 20.82 -39.45 -3.67
CA LEU A 368 20.78 -40.25 -4.88
C LEU A 368 22.22 -40.57 -5.29
N VAL A 369 22.60 -41.85 -5.21
CA VAL A 369 23.97 -42.32 -5.48
C VAL A 369 23.96 -43.34 -6.61
N ARG A 370 24.91 -43.21 -7.53
CA ARG A 370 25.07 -44.12 -8.67
C ARG A 370 26.51 -44.15 -9.18
N ASP A 371 27.10 -45.34 -9.25
CA ASP A 371 28.43 -45.56 -9.86
C ASP A 371 29.54 -44.62 -9.32
N GLY A 372 29.50 -44.29 -8.01
CA GLY A 372 30.43 -43.36 -7.37
C GLY A 372 30.14 -41.87 -7.62
N TRP A 373 28.95 -41.55 -8.12
CA TRP A 373 28.43 -40.19 -8.25
C TRP A 373 27.29 -39.96 -7.26
N VAL A 374 27.15 -38.71 -6.81
CA VAL A 374 26.06 -38.26 -5.96
C VAL A 374 25.38 -37.06 -6.61
N LEU A 375 24.05 -37.01 -6.53
CA LEU A 375 23.28 -35.84 -6.92
C LEU A 375 23.30 -34.83 -5.77
N ALA A 376 23.66 -33.57 -6.06
CA ALA A 376 23.78 -32.54 -5.04
C ALA A 376 23.38 -31.16 -5.58
N GLU A 377 22.89 -30.32 -4.70
CA GLU A 377 22.59 -28.91 -4.94
C GLU A 377 23.83 -28.05 -4.68
N GLN A 378 24.11 -27.12 -5.58
CA GLN A 378 25.26 -26.22 -5.51
C GLN A 378 24.88 -24.82 -5.02
N TYR A 379 25.56 -24.38 -3.97
CA TYR A 379 25.46 -23.03 -3.42
C TYR A 379 26.75 -22.27 -3.66
N GLY A 380 26.68 -21.22 -4.50
CA GLY A 380 27.84 -20.43 -4.89
C GLY A 380 28.83 -21.20 -5.77
N ASP A 381 29.99 -20.60 -6.01
CA ASP A 381 31.05 -21.23 -6.78
C ASP A 381 31.89 -22.17 -5.90
N ILE A 382 31.84 -23.48 -6.18
CA ILE A 382 32.60 -24.51 -5.47
C ILE A 382 34.11 -24.40 -5.66
N ALA A 383 34.59 -23.64 -6.65
CA ALA A 383 36.01 -23.30 -6.80
C ALA A 383 36.45 -22.18 -5.84
N GLY A 384 35.50 -21.45 -5.25
CA GLY A 384 35.69 -20.42 -4.23
C GLY A 384 35.16 -20.88 -2.87
N ASP A 385 34.32 -20.06 -2.25
CA ASP A 385 33.75 -20.30 -0.92
C ASP A 385 32.40 -21.06 -0.97
N GLY A 386 32.06 -21.65 -2.12
CA GLY A 386 30.82 -22.40 -2.33
C GLY A 386 30.82 -23.79 -1.67
N PHE A 387 29.64 -24.39 -1.59
CA PHE A 387 29.44 -25.71 -0.99
C PHE A 387 28.34 -26.51 -1.71
N LEU A 388 28.28 -27.81 -1.44
CA LEU A 388 27.23 -28.71 -1.92
C LEU A 388 26.31 -29.14 -0.79
N ARG A 389 25.05 -29.42 -1.13
CA ARG A 389 24.06 -29.98 -0.21
C ARG A 389 23.33 -31.17 -0.82
N ALA A 390 22.94 -32.14 0.01
CA ALA A 390 21.92 -33.10 -0.37
C ALA A 390 20.58 -32.36 -0.62
N PRO A 391 19.89 -32.57 -1.77
CA PRO A 391 18.63 -31.89 -2.08
C PRO A 391 17.53 -32.20 -1.06
N GLY A 392 16.60 -31.27 -0.88
CA GLY A 392 15.50 -31.35 0.08
C GLY A 392 15.46 -30.19 1.06
N GLY A 393 14.40 -30.16 1.87
CA GLY A 393 14.04 -28.97 2.64
C GLY A 393 13.46 -29.25 4.02
N GLY A 394 12.61 -28.34 4.48
CA GLY A 394 12.07 -28.33 5.83
C GLY A 394 11.04 -29.44 6.04
N ILE A 395 10.93 -29.93 7.28
CA ILE A 395 9.80 -30.77 7.68
C ILE A 395 8.79 -29.88 8.39
N ASP A 396 7.56 -29.84 7.88
CA ASP A 396 6.51 -29.00 8.43
C ASP A 396 5.87 -29.61 9.69
N VAL A 397 5.24 -28.76 10.49
CA VAL A 397 4.54 -29.20 11.70
C VAL A 397 3.38 -30.12 11.33
N GLY A 398 3.45 -31.38 11.78
CA GLY A 398 2.44 -32.40 11.47
C GLY A 398 2.78 -33.25 10.24
N GLU A 399 3.84 -32.91 9.52
CA GLU A 399 4.34 -33.66 8.36
C GLU A 399 5.30 -34.79 8.78
N ARG A 400 5.26 -35.94 8.10
CA ARG A 400 6.28 -36.98 8.30
C ARG A 400 7.48 -36.65 7.42
N ALA A 401 8.69 -36.93 7.90
CA ALA A 401 9.93 -36.67 7.17
C ALA A 401 9.97 -37.27 5.74
N VAL A 402 9.34 -38.44 5.54
CA VAL A 402 9.25 -39.06 4.20
C VAL A 402 8.30 -38.31 3.28
N ASP A 403 7.19 -37.78 3.80
CA ASP A 403 6.23 -36.99 3.02
C ASP A 403 6.87 -35.66 2.61
N ALA A 404 7.60 -35.02 3.53
CA ALA A 404 8.42 -33.83 3.26
C ALA A 404 9.43 -34.12 2.14
N MET A 405 10.11 -35.27 2.18
CA MET A 405 11.06 -35.66 1.13
C MET A 405 10.41 -35.74 -0.26
N HIS A 406 9.20 -36.28 -0.34
CA HIS A 406 8.44 -36.34 -1.59
C HIS A 406 7.96 -34.96 -2.05
N ARG A 407 7.54 -34.10 -1.11
CA ARG A 407 7.09 -32.73 -1.38
C ARG A 407 8.22 -31.88 -1.93
N GLU A 408 9.33 -31.80 -1.21
CA GLU A 408 10.49 -30.96 -1.54
C GLU A 408 11.08 -31.32 -2.90
N ILE A 409 11.28 -32.60 -3.23
CA ILE A 409 11.83 -32.98 -4.55
C ILE A 409 10.87 -32.62 -5.70
N ARG A 410 9.56 -32.68 -5.45
CA ARG A 410 8.56 -32.28 -6.44
C ARG A 410 8.57 -30.77 -6.64
N GLU A 411 8.59 -30.01 -5.55
CA GLU A 411 8.54 -28.55 -5.55
C GLU A 411 9.83 -27.92 -6.07
N GLU A 412 10.99 -28.39 -5.61
CA GLU A 412 12.28 -27.81 -5.97
C GLU A 412 12.76 -28.26 -7.36
N LEU A 413 12.56 -29.55 -7.70
CA LEU A 413 13.18 -30.18 -8.88
C LEU A 413 12.19 -30.67 -9.94
N GLY A 414 10.88 -30.57 -9.70
CA GLY A 414 9.87 -31.07 -10.62
C GLY A 414 9.90 -32.59 -10.84
N ALA A 415 10.50 -33.35 -9.91
CA ALA A 415 10.73 -34.79 -10.04
C ALA A 415 9.87 -35.61 -9.07
N SER A 416 9.66 -36.89 -9.37
CA SER A 416 8.96 -37.83 -8.50
C SER A 416 9.90 -38.92 -7.98
N LEU A 417 9.77 -39.27 -6.69
CA LEU A 417 10.54 -40.35 -6.10
C LEU A 417 9.82 -41.69 -6.28
N THR A 418 10.55 -42.70 -6.77
CA THR A 418 10.08 -44.09 -6.86
C THR A 418 10.36 -44.89 -5.58
N ASP A 419 11.36 -44.47 -4.79
CA ASP A 419 11.67 -45.02 -3.47
C ASP A 419 12.31 -43.93 -2.59
N ALA A 420 12.04 -44.00 -1.29
CA ALA A 420 12.60 -43.10 -0.28
C ALA A 420 12.75 -43.85 1.05
N ALA A 421 13.96 -44.34 1.33
CA ALA A 421 14.27 -45.13 2.52
C ALA A 421 15.14 -44.33 3.50
N LEU A 422 14.68 -44.16 4.74
CA LEU A 422 15.46 -43.47 5.77
C LEU A 422 16.76 -44.24 6.04
N TRP A 423 17.90 -43.61 5.79
CA TRP A 423 19.23 -44.18 6.02
C TRP A 423 19.80 -43.81 7.39
N GLU A 424 19.71 -42.54 7.76
CA GLU A 424 20.30 -42.03 9.01
C GLU A 424 19.60 -40.74 9.47
N ILE A 425 19.69 -40.43 10.77
CA ILE A 425 19.31 -39.11 11.30
C ILE A 425 20.59 -38.50 11.86
N VAL A 426 20.97 -37.33 11.33
CA VAL A 426 22.22 -36.66 11.71
C VAL A 426 21.94 -35.28 12.29
N GLU A 427 22.67 -34.92 13.34
CA GLU A 427 22.72 -33.56 13.85
C GLU A 427 23.74 -32.75 13.05
N ASN A 428 23.28 -31.70 12.38
CA ASN A 428 24.09 -30.83 11.53
C ASN A 428 24.16 -29.43 12.17
N ILE A 429 25.34 -29.10 12.72
CA ILE A 429 25.62 -27.78 13.29
C ILE A 429 26.69 -27.12 12.42
N TYR A 430 26.40 -25.92 11.92
CA TYR A 430 27.32 -25.18 11.06
C TYR A 430 27.32 -23.69 11.38
N ASP A 431 28.47 -23.05 11.15
CA ASP A 431 28.67 -21.63 11.34
C ASP A 431 28.93 -20.97 9.99
N ARG A 432 28.11 -19.97 9.65
CA ARG A 432 28.36 -19.03 8.56
C ARG A 432 28.46 -17.63 9.17
N PRO A 433 29.22 -16.69 8.59
CA PRO A 433 29.36 -15.34 9.14
C PRO A 433 28.00 -14.73 9.53
N GLY A 434 27.77 -14.53 10.82
CA GLY A 434 26.52 -13.96 11.37
C GLY A 434 25.35 -14.94 11.56
N HIS A 435 25.50 -16.23 11.28
CA HIS A 435 24.45 -17.24 11.39
C HIS A 435 24.99 -18.60 11.82
N VAL A 436 24.61 -19.04 13.03
CA VAL A 436 24.78 -20.42 13.47
C VAL A 436 23.52 -21.20 13.09
N GLY A 437 23.67 -22.17 12.20
CA GLY A 437 22.62 -23.11 11.83
C GLY A 437 22.67 -24.37 12.69
N HIS A 438 21.50 -24.89 13.06
CA HIS A 438 21.35 -26.15 13.78
C HIS A 438 20.17 -26.92 13.18
N GLU A 439 20.46 -28.06 12.57
CA GLU A 439 19.49 -28.88 11.89
C GLU A 439 19.55 -30.33 12.41
N ILE A 440 18.38 -30.98 12.49
CA ILE A 440 18.25 -32.43 12.62
C ILE A 440 17.81 -32.95 11.26
N ALA A 441 18.74 -33.58 10.55
CA ALA A 441 18.53 -34.01 9.17
C ALA A 441 18.16 -35.49 9.12
N TYR A 442 16.97 -35.77 8.59
CA TYR A 442 16.53 -37.10 8.19
C TYR A 442 17.06 -37.36 6.79
N VAL A 443 18.03 -38.26 6.68
CA VAL A 443 18.72 -38.55 5.42
C VAL A 443 18.11 -39.78 4.79
N PHE A 444 17.52 -39.60 3.61
CA PHE A 444 16.91 -40.67 2.83
C PHE A 444 17.84 -41.12 1.70
N GLY A 445 17.97 -42.41 1.50
CA GLY A 445 18.33 -42.94 0.20
C GLY A 445 17.14 -42.86 -0.72
N ILE A 446 17.29 -42.17 -1.84
CA ILE A 446 16.19 -41.92 -2.77
C ILE A 446 16.43 -42.62 -4.11
N ARG A 447 15.35 -42.88 -4.84
CA ARG A 447 15.35 -43.29 -6.25
C ARG A 447 14.34 -42.43 -7.01
N SER A 448 14.69 -42.03 -8.22
CA SER A 448 13.80 -41.30 -9.13
C SER A 448 14.21 -41.59 -10.57
N THR A 449 13.25 -41.99 -11.40
CA THR A 449 13.52 -42.32 -12.81
C THR A 449 13.94 -41.08 -13.59
N GLU A 450 13.36 -39.92 -13.28
CA GLU A 450 13.66 -38.65 -13.92
C GLU A 450 15.08 -38.18 -13.58
N LEU A 451 15.43 -38.19 -12.28
CA LEU A 451 16.74 -37.72 -11.83
C LEU A 451 17.88 -38.68 -12.20
N GLU A 452 17.64 -40.00 -12.20
CA GLU A 452 18.62 -41.00 -12.63
C GLU A 452 18.89 -40.98 -14.14
N ALA A 453 17.96 -40.43 -14.93
CA ALA A 453 18.11 -40.25 -16.38
C ALA A 453 18.89 -38.97 -16.75
N LEU A 454 19.07 -38.03 -15.80
CA LEU A 454 19.83 -36.80 -16.01
C LEU A 454 21.27 -37.10 -16.44
N ALA A 455 21.75 -36.48 -17.53
CA ALA A 455 23.14 -36.61 -17.92
C ALA A 455 24.08 -35.97 -16.89
N ARG A 456 25.29 -36.51 -16.74
CA ARG A 456 26.24 -36.07 -15.70
C ARG A 456 26.66 -34.60 -15.82
N SER A 457 26.62 -34.05 -17.03
CA SER A 457 26.91 -32.65 -17.35
C SER A 457 25.77 -31.70 -17.03
N ASP A 458 24.55 -32.21 -16.93
CA ASP A 458 23.35 -31.38 -16.93
C ASP A 458 23.09 -30.84 -15.52
N ARG A 459 22.37 -29.72 -15.47
CA ARG A 459 21.99 -29.04 -14.25
C ARG A 459 20.50 -28.71 -14.32
N ILE A 460 19.83 -28.87 -13.18
CA ILE A 460 18.42 -28.50 -12.99
C ILE A 460 18.42 -27.27 -12.10
N ASP A 461 17.82 -26.17 -12.56
CA ASP A 461 17.63 -24.97 -11.74
C ASP A 461 16.55 -25.25 -10.69
N VAL A 462 16.82 -24.85 -9.44
CA VAL A 462 15.87 -24.99 -8.34
C VAL A 462 14.78 -23.92 -8.49
N LEU A 463 13.51 -24.33 -8.50
CA LEU A 463 12.40 -23.46 -8.91
C LEU A 463 12.18 -22.24 -7.99
N ASP A 464 12.60 -22.30 -6.73
CA ASP A 464 12.44 -21.24 -5.73
C ASP A 464 13.77 -20.64 -5.24
N GLY A 465 14.89 -20.95 -5.91
CA GLY A 465 16.24 -20.55 -5.52
C GLY A 465 17.15 -20.12 -6.68
N ASP A 466 18.26 -19.45 -6.35
CA ASP A 466 19.33 -19.10 -7.30
C ASP A 466 20.41 -20.23 -7.38
N THR A 467 19.98 -21.47 -7.23
CA THR A 467 20.85 -22.67 -7.11
C THR A 467 20.52 -23.69 -8.18
N SER A 468 21.43 -24.66 -8.37
CA SER A 468 21.23 -25.76 -9.31
C SER A 468 21.64 -27.10 -8.74
N VAL A 469 20.94 -28.15 -9.15
CA VAL A 469 21.21 -29.54 -8.80
C VAL A 469 21.89 -30.26 -9.95
N GLY A 470 22.88 -31.09 -9.64
CA GLY A 470 23.59 -31.90 -10.63
C GLY A 470 24.38 -33.07 -10.07
N TRP A 471 24.96 -33.85 -10.98
CA TRP A 471 25.80 -34.99 -10.63
C TRP A 471 27.24 -34.56 -10.33
N TYR A 472 27.79 -35.07 -9.22
CA TYR A 472 29.17 -34.86 -8.81
C TYR A 472 29.84 -36.19 -8.48
N ARG A 473 31.09 -36.35 -8.92
CA ARG A 473 31.87 -37.55 -8.62
C ARG A 473 32.42 -37.47 -7.21
N ILE A 474 32.09 -38.44 -6.36
CA ILE A 474 32.44 -38.39 -4.93
C ILE A 474 33.96 -38.31 -4.73
N ALA A 475 34.75 -39.05 -5.52
CA ALA A 475 36.21 -39.02 -5.47
C ALA A 475 36.79 -37.62 -5.74
N ASP A 476 36.19 -36.87 -6.68
CA ASP A 476 36.66 -35.54 -7.05
C ASP A 476 36.32 -34.53 -5.94
N LEU A 477 35.11 -34.63 -5.37
CA LEU A 477 34.68 -33.83 -4.21
C LEU A 477 35.61 -34.01 -3.02
N ARG A 478 36.02 -35.26 -2.73
CA ARG A 478 36.97 -35.57 -1.65
C ARG A 478 38.35 -35.01 -1.93
N ALA A 479 38.86 -35.18 -3.15
CA ALA A 479 40.18 -34.68 -3.54
C ALA A 479 40.26 -33.15 -3.43
N ALA A 480 39.20 -32.45 -3.84
CA ALA A 480 39.08 -31.00 -3.73
C ALA A 480 38.65 -30.53 -2.33
N ARG A 481 38.27 -31.44 -1.43
CA ARG A 481 37.76 -31.15 -0.07
C ARG A 481 36.56 -30.20 -0.09
N VAL A 482 35.69 -30.35 -1.08
CA VAL A 482 34.47 -29.53 -1.23
C VAL A 482 33.58 -29.75 -0.01
N PRO A 483 33.14 -28.69 0.69
CA PRO A 483 32.19 -28.83 1.78
C PRO A 483 30.87 -29.43 1.26
N PHE A 484 30.40 -30.48 1.93
CA PHE A 484 29.15 -31.15 1.61
C PHE A 484 28.30 -31.24 2.88
N TYR A 485 27.06 -30.78 2.79
CA TYR A 485 26.13 -30.74 3.91
C TYR A 485 24.89 -31.62 3.69
N PRO A 486 24.35 -32.28 4.73
CA PRO A 486 24.91 -32.40 6.09
C PRO A 486 26.32 -33.00 6.14
N VAL A 487 27.05 -32.75 7.23
CA VAL A 487 28.42 -33.29 7.37
C VAL A 487 28.37 -34.82 7.41
N GLY A 488 29.29 -35.48 6.71
CA GLY A 488 29.40 -36.96 6.67
C GLY A 488 28.59 -37.64 5.56
N MET A 489 27.84 -36.89 4.74
CA MET A 489 27.01 -37.48 3.68
C MET A 489 27.80 -38.19 2.59
N LEU A 490 29.01 -37.74 2.24
CA LEU A 490 29.85 -38.45 1.26
C LEU A 490 30.29 -39.83 1.79
N ASP A 491 30.58 -39.95 3.09
CA ASP A 491 30.91 -41.25 3.69
C ASP A 491 29.67 -42.16 3.71
N LEU A 492 28.49 -41.60 4.00
CA LEU A 492 27.23 -42.35 3.99
C LEU A 492 26.86 -42.82 2.58
N ALA A 493 27.02 -41.95 1.58
CA ALA A 493 26.80 -42.25 0.17
C ALA A 493 27.67 -43.42 -0.31
N GLU A 494 28.94 -43.47 0.05
CA GLU A 494 29.83 -44.59 -0.32
C GLU A 494 29.51 -45.89 0.44
N ARG A 495 28.99 -45.81 1.67
CA ARG A 495 28.64 -46.99 2.47
C ARG A 495 27.32 -47.65 2.03
N ARG A 496 26.36 -46.86 1.54
CA ARG A 496 24.97 -47.28 1.30
C ARG A 496 24.55 -47.24 -0.17
N GLY A 497 25.29 -46.52 -1.01
CA GLY A 497 24.95 -46.22 -2.41
C GLY A 497 25.55 -47.14 -3.46
#